data_AF-A0A2M8HQ31-F1
#
_entry.id   AF-A0A2M8HQ31-F1
#
_cell.length_a   1.000
_cell.length_b   1.000
_cell.length_c   1.000
_cell.angle_alpha   90.00
_cell.angle_beta   90.00
_cell.angle_gamma   90.00
#
_symmetry.space_group_name_H-M   'P 1'
#
loop_
_entity.id
_entity.type
_entity.pdbx_description
1 polymer ?
#
loop_
_entity_poly.entity_id
_entity_poly.type
_entity_poly.pdbx_seq_one_letter_code
_entity_poly.pdbx_strand_id
1 'polypeptide(L)' 'MNRGQIGNLFLVLVLGLFIGAISGIILDRLFGIHFFSMFLFDQPFVLELYIIKVGIQLTPASLIGIVVTGYLALKKG' A
#
# COMPACT_ATOMS: atom_id res chain seq x y z
N MET A 1 19.78 1.52 -13.94
CA MET A 1 18.30 1.33 -13.96
C MET A 1 17.71 2.20 -15.06
N ASN A 2 17.06 1.61 -16.05
CA ASN A 2 16.40 2.33 -17.14
C ASN A 2 15.08 2.97 -16.63
N ARG A 3 14.60 4.05 -17.28
CA ARG A 3 13.34 4.73 -16.93
C ARG A 3 12.14 3.76 -16.85
N GLY A 4 12.09 2.76 -17.74
CA GLY A 4 11.06 1.72 -17.71
C GLY A 4 11.15 0.78 -16.49
N GLN A 5 12.36 0.49 -16.00
CA GLN A 5 12.54 -0.33 -14.80
C GLN A 5 12.11 0.42 -13.53
N ILE A 6 12.38 1.73 -13.47
CA ILE A 6 11.94 2.60 -12.38
C ILE A 6 10.40 2.69 -12.36
N GLY A 7 9.78 2.87 -13.53
CA GLY A 7 8.32 2.88 -13.65
C GLY A 7 7.68 1.57 -13.21
N ASN A 8 8.25 0.42 -13.62
CA ASN A 8 7.74 -0.88 -13.21
C ASN A 8 7.90 -1.13 -11.70
N LEU A 9 9.05 -0.75 -11.13
CA LEU A 9 9.28 -0.84 -9.69
C LEU A 9 8.26 0.00 -8.93
N PHE A 10 8.01 1.24 -9.35
CA PHE A 10 7.00 2.11 -8.75
C PHE A 10 5.60 1.47 -8.79
N LEU A 11 5.23 0.90 -9.94
CA LEU A 11 3.94 0.22 -10.12
C LEU A 11 3.80 -0.97 -9.17
N VAL A 12 4.83 -1.80 -9.04
CA VAL A 12 4.84 -2.95 -8.13
C VAL A 12 4.74 -2.53 -6.66
N LEU A 13 5.39 -1.43 -6.27
CA LEU A 13 5.28 -0.88 -4.92
C LEU A 13 3.87 -0.37 -4.63
N VAL A 14 3.25 0.35 -5.58
CA VAL A 14 1.86 0.84 -5.46
C VAL A 14 0.86 -0.33 -5.37
N LEU A 15 1.02 -1.36 -6.19
CA LEU A 15 0.19 -2.57 -6.11
C LEU A 15 0.39 -3.28 -4.77
N GLY A 16 1.63 -3.36 -4.28
CA GLY A 16 1.94 -3.91 -2.96
C GLY A 16 1.27 -3.16 -1.81
N LEU A 17 1.25 -1.84 -1.88
CA LEU A 17 0.55 -0.98 -0.92
C LEU A 17 -0.94 -1.36 -0.83
N PHE A 18 -1.64 -1.44 -1.97
CA PHE A 18 -3.06 -1.78 -1.99
C PHE A 18 -3.34 -3.21 -1.54
N ILE A 19 -2.55 -4.19 -2.02
CA ILE A 19 -2.71 -5.60 -1.64
C ILE A 19 -2.46 -5.78 -0.13
N GLY A 20 -1.45 -5.10 0.40
CA GLY A 20 -1.15 -5.09 1.83
C GLY A 20 -2.32 -4.53 2.65
N ALA A 21 -2.86 -3.39 2.24
CA ALA A 21 -4.02 -2.78 2.91
C ALA A 21 -5.24 -3.71 2.92
N ILE A 22 -5.58 -4.30 1.76
CA ILE A 22 -6.71 -5.25 1.63
C ILE A 22 -6.49 -6.47 2.52
N SER A 23 -5.27 -7.01 2.52
CA SER A 23 -4.91 -8.17 3.36
C SER A 23 -5.04 -7.85 4.84
N GLY A 24 -4.66 -6.65 5.28
CA GLY A 24 -4.85 -6.18 6.66
C GLY A 24 -6.32 -6.17 7.08
N ILE A 25 -7.22 -5.70 6.21
CA ILE A 25 -8.67 -5.70 6.47
C ILE A 25 -9.22 -7.13 6.54
N ILE A 26 -8.75 -8.03 5.68
CA ILE A 26 -9.17 -9.43 5.70
C ILE A 26 -8.72 -10.10 6.99
N LEU A 27 -7.45 -9.93 7.40
CA LEU A 27 -6.92 -10.47 8.63
C LEU A 27 -7.65 -9.94 9.87
N ASP A 28 -7.96 -8.65 9.86
CA ASP A 28 -8.75 -8.02 10.92
C ASP A 28 -10.13 -8.69 11.05
N ARG A 29 -10.85 -8.87 9.94
CA ARG A 29 -12.17 -9.54 9.95
C ARG A 29 -12.10 -11.01 10.35
N LEU A 30 -11.06 -11.73 9.98
CA LEU A 30 -10.95 -13.18 10.23
C LEU A 30 -10.45 -13.49 11.64
N PHE A 31 -9.53 -12.69 12.17
CA PHE A 31 -8.81 -12.99 13.41
C PHE A 31 -9.06 -11.96 14.52
N GLY A 32 -9.82 -10.88 14.24
CA GLY A 32 -10.04 -9.78 15.19
C GLY A 32 -8.78 -8.95 15.46
N ILE A 33 -7.78 -9.02 14.59
CA ILE A 33 -6.50 -8.34 14.78
C ILE A 33 -6.55 -6.96 14.13
N HIS A 34 -7.06 -5.99 14.89
CA HIS A 34 -7.24 -4.60 14.45
C HIS A 34 -5.93 -3.85 14.14
N PHE A 35 -4.79 -4.34 14.66
CA PHE A 35 -3.50 -3.69 14.48
C PHE A 35 -3.15 -3.49 12.99
N PHE A 36 -3.47 -4.47 12.14
CA PHE A 36 -3.07 -4.44 10.73
C PHE A 36 -3.95 -3.53 9.86
N SER A 37 -5.18 -3.26 10.29
CA SER A 37 -6.16 -2.41 9.59
C SER A 37 -6.23 -0.98 10.13
N MET A 38 -5.62 -0.70 11.29
CA MET A 38 -5.60 0.63 11.89
C MET A 38 -4.91 1.67 10.99
N PHE A 39 -5.47 2.86 10.92
CA PHE A 39 -4.86 3.98 10.21
C PHE A 39 -3.65 4.51 10.99
N LEU A 40 -2.52 4.67 10.30
CA LEU A 40 -1.28 5.24 10.86
C LEU A 40 -1.36 6.74 11.08
N PHE A 41 -2.28 7.43 10.39
CA PHE A 41 -2.46 8.87 10.44
C PHE A 41 -3.91 9.20 10.73
N ASP A 42 -4.14 10.20 11.59
CA ASP A 42 -5.49 10.67 11.94
C ASP A 42 -6.21 11.31 10.76
N GLN A 43 -5.47 11.90 9.83
CA GLN A 43 -6.03 12.55 8.65
C GLN A 43 -5.61 11.82 7.37
N PRO A 44 -6.56 11.54 6.46
CA PRO A 44 -6.23 11.02 5.14
C PRO A 44 -5.43 12.06 4.35
N PHE A 45 -4.47 11.60 3.54
CA PHE A 45 -3.88 12.46 2.53
C PHE A 45 -4.90 12.64 1.40
N VAL A 46 -5.48 13.84 1.29
CA VAL A 46 -6.53 14.12 0.31
C VAL A 46 -5.92 14.78 -0.91
N LEU A 47 -6.02 14.10 -2.05
CA LEU A 47 -5.76 14.69 -3.36
C LEU A 47 -7.09 15.18 -3.93
N GLU A 48 -7.29 16.49 -3.97
CA GLU A 48 -8.46 17.08 -4.61
C GLU A 48 -8.21 17.17 -6.12
N LEU A 49 -8.72 16.20 -6.88
CA LEU A 49 -8.87 16.36 -8.32
C LEU A 49 -10.15 17.16 -8.57
N TYR A 50 -10.17 17.97 -9.62
CA TYR A 50 -11.26 18.90 -9.97
C TYR A 50 -12.69 18.28 -9.91
N ILE A 51 -12.80 16.95 -10.01
CA ILE A 51 -14.08 16.21 -9.98
C ILE A 51 -14.12 15.16 -8.84
N ILE A 52 -12.97 14.70 -8.33
CA ILE A 52 -12.90 13.54 -7.43
C ILE A 52 -11.91 13.84 -6.30
N LYS A 53 -12.35 13.66 -5.05
CA LYS A 53 -11.46 13.68 -3.89
C LYS A 53 -10.97 12.26 -3.63
N VAL A 54 -9.67 12.03 -3.78
CA VAL A 54 -9.04 10.74 -3.47
C VAL A 54 -8.32 10.87 -2.13
N GLY A 55 -8.82 10.19 -1.11
CA GLY A 55 -8.16 10.08 0.18
C GLY A 55 -7.30 8.83 0.24
N ILE A 56 -6.00 8.97 0.53
CA ILE A 56 -5.10 7.85 0.76
C ILE A 56 -4.80 7.80 2.26
N GLN A 57 -5.05 6.63 2.86
CA GLN A 57 -4.65 6.33 4.23
C GLN A 57 -3.73 5.12 4.24
N LEU A 58 -2.71 5.19 5.08
CA LEU A 58 -1.73 4.13 5.26
C LEU A 58 -2.11 3.31 6.49
N THR A 59 -1.99 1.99 6.35
CA THR A 59 -2.12 1.03 7.45
C THR A 59 -0.82 0.24 7.63
N PRO A 60 -0.54 -0.36 8.80
CA PRO A 60 0.63 -1.21 8.98
C PRO A 60 0.73 -2.33 7.95
N ALA A 61 -0.40 -2.93 7.55
CA ALA A 61 -0.43 -3.95 6.51
C ALA A 61 -0.06 -3.41 5.12
N SER A 62 -0.45 -2.18 4.80
CA SER A 62 -0.04 -1.52 3.54
C SER A 62 1.48 -1.32 3.47
N LEU A 63 2.13 -0.96 4.59
CA LEU A 63 3.59 -0.83 4.67
C LEU A 63 4.28 -2.18 4.49
N ILE A 64 3.77 -3.23 5.13
CA ILE A 64 4.27 -4.60 4.94
C ILE A 64 4.16 -5.00 3.46
N GLY A 65 3.03 -4.68 2.83
CA GLY A 65 2.83 -4.90 1.40
C GLY A 65 3.91 -4.25 0.53
N ILE A 66 4.25 -2.99 0.79
CA ILE A 66 5.34 -2.26 0.10
C ILE A 66 6.69 -2.95 0.33
N VAL A 67 7.02 -3.33 1.56
CA VAL A 67 8.30 -3.97 1.90
C VAL A 67 8.44 -5.31 1.19
N VAL A 68 7.38 -6.14 1.22
CA VAL A 68 7.36 -7.45 0.57
C VAL A 68 7.47 -7.32 -0.94
N THR A 69 6.66 -6.46 -1.57
CA THR A 69 6.72 -6.31 -3.03
C THR A 69 8.01 -5.63 -3.48
N GLY A 70 8.53 -4.67 -2.72
CA GLY A 70 9.83 -4.05 -2.96
C GLY A 70 10.96 -5.07 -2.90
N TYR A 71 11.00 -5.91 -1.86
CA TYR A 71 11.97 -6.99 -1.76
C TYR A 71 11.87 -7.98 -2.93
N LEU A 72 10.66 -8.39 -3.30
CA LEU A 72 10.45 -9.31 -4.43
C LEU A 72 10.84 -8.68 -5.77
N ALA A 73 10.56 -7.40 -5.97
CA ALA A 73 10.93 -6.67 -7.18
C ALA A 73 12.45 -6.53 -7.31
N LEU A 74 13.16 -6.25 -6.20
CA LEU A 74 14.61 -6.17 -6.16
C LEU A 74 15.28 -7.54 -6.33
N LYS A 75 14.69 -8.61 -5.79
CA LYS A 75 15.23 -9.98 -5.92
C LYS A 75 15.05 -10.55 -7.34
N LYS A 76 14.03 -10.12 -8.07
CA LYS A 76 13.75 -10.55 -9.45
C LYS A 76 14.36 -9.63 -10.52
N GLY A 77 14.81 -8.43 -10.12
CA GLY A 77 15.40 -7.41 -10.99
C GLY A 77 16.90 -7.56 -11.20
#